data_AF-A0A958M9N8-F1
#
_entry.id   AF-A0A958M9N8-F1
#
_cell.length_a   1.000
_cell.length_b   1.000
_cell.length_c   1.000
_cell.angle_alpha   90.00
_cell.angle_beta   90.00
_cell.angle_gamma   90.00
#
_symmetry.space_group_name_H-M   'P 1'
#
loop_
_entity.id
_entity.type
_entity.pdbx_description
1 polymer ?
#
loop_
_entity_poly.entity_id
_entity_poly.type
_entity_poly.pdbx_seq_one_letter_code
_entity_poly.pdbx_strand_id
1 'polypeptide(L)'
;YHQPRIFRFNEKTFLIGHGDGLGPGDKGYKRMKKVFTNPLAKWFFRWLHPDWGVTLAQYLSVKNKLISGEEDVKFEGEENEWLVQYCRRKLETTHYDYFIFGHRHLPLSVSLGAASTYINLGDWIHHYTYGVFDGKNLALKTYED
;
A
#
# COMPACT_ATOMS: atom_id res chain seq x y z
N TYR A 1 -8.87 8.18 1.02
CA TYR A 1 -7.73 8.97 1.55
C TYR A 1 -6.48 8.61 0.78
N HIS A 2 -5.71 9.60 0.30
CA HIS A 2 -4.55 9.35 -0.58
C HIS A 2 -3.20 9.29 0.14
N GLN A 3 -3.18 9.67 1.42
CA GLN A 3 -1.97 9.69 2.25
C GLN A 3 -2.19 8.85 3.51
N PRO A 4 -1.12 8.23 4.06
CA PRO A 4 -1.18 7.58 5.36
C PRO A 4 -1.69 8.53 6.44
N ARG A 5 -2.47 7.99 7.37
CA ARG A 5 -3.04 8.73 8.49
C ARG A 5 -2.59 8.13 9.80
N ILE A 6 -2.42 9.03 10.77
CA ILE A 6 -2.05 8.65 12.13
C ILE A 6 -3.35 8.39 12.89
N PHE A 7 -3.39 7.25 13.55
CA PHE A 7 -4.44 6.87 14.49
C PHE A 7 -3.82 6.56 15.83
N ARG A 8 -4.60 6.79 16.89
CA ARG A 8 -4.24 6.40 18.24
C ARG A 8 -5.35 5.51 18.77
N PHE A 9 -5.00 4.26 19.06
CA PHE A 9 -5.90 3.31 19.68
C PHE A 9 -5.28 2.90 21.01
N ASN A 10 -6.00 3.10 22.10
CA ASN A 10 -5.47 2.98 23.46
C ASN A 10 -4.17 3.82 23.61
N GLU A 11 -3.10 3.18 24.06
CA GLU A 11 -1.77 3.80 24.25
C GLU A 11 -0.84 3.61 23.04
N LYS A 12 -1.36 3.08 21.92
CA LYS A 12 -0.58 2.71 20.74
C LYS A 12 -0.82 3.68 19.58
N THR A 13 0.25 4.04 18.88
CA THR A 13 0.18 4.89 17.68
C THR A 13 0.33 4.08 16.41
N PHE A 14 -0.56 4.34 15.45
CA PHE A 14 -0.66 3.60 14.19
C PHE A 14 -0.49 4.56 13.02
N LEU A 15 0.32 4.20 12.04
CA LEU A 15 0.35 4.85 10.75
C LEU A 15 -0.30 3.93 9.71
N ILE A 16 -1.51 4.27 9.26
CA ILE A 16 -2.31 3.41 8.38
C ILE A 16 -2.49 4.07 7.01
N GLY A 17 -2.27 3.32 5.94
CA GLY A 17 -2.49 3.79 4.57
C GLY A 17 -2.59 2.65 3.56
N HIS A 18 -2.77 2.96 2.28
CA HIS A 18 -2.78 1.92 1.24
C HIS A 18 -1.36 1.38 0.96
N GLY A 19 -0.34 2.24 0.91
CA GLY A 19 1.05 1.85 0.65
C GLY A 19 1.57 2.20 -0.75
N ASP A 20 0.68 2.61 -1.65
CA ASP A 20 0.99 2.88 -3.05
C ASP A 20 1.82 4.17 -3.27
N GLY A 21 2.94 4.03 -3.96
CA GLY A 21 3.87 5.13 -4.23
C GLY A 21 4.53 5.71 -2.98
N LEU A 22 4.56 4.96 -1.86
CA LEU A 22 5.43 5.24 -0.72
C LEU A 22 6.82 4.63 -0.96
N GLY A 23 7.82 5.07 -0.20
CA GLY A 23 9.19 4.56 -0.36
C GLY A 23 9.95 5.14 -1.57
N PRO A 24 11.23 4.77 -1.74
CA PRO A 24 11.99 5.14 -2.94
C PRO A 24 11.57 4.28 -4.15
N GLY A 25 12.10 4.60 -5.34
CA GLY A 25 11.81 3.83 -6.55
C GLY A 25 10.46 4.15 -7.21
N ASP A 26 10.05 3.27 -8.12
CA ASP A 26 8.77 3.26 -8.84
C ASP A 26 8.36 4.63 -9.43
N LYS A 27 9.28 5.23 -10.19
CA LYS A 27 9.08 6.55 -10.81
C LYS A 27 7.97 6.51 -11.86
N GLY A 28 7.77 5.37 -12.53
CA GLY A 28 6.74 5.16 -13.55
C GLY A 28 5.34 5.27 -12.94
N TYR A 29 5.05 4.43 -11.95
CA TYR A 29 3.77 4.47 -11.24
C TYR A 29 3.51 5.84 -10.60
N LYS A 30 4.51 6.44 -9.93
CA LYS A 30 4.34 7.76 -9.28
C LYS A 30 3.96 8.86 -10.28
N ARG A 31 4.54 8.84 -11.49
CA ARG A 31 4.15 9.76 -12.58
C ARG A 31 2.73 9.48 -13.05
N MET A 32 2.39 8.22 -13.28
CA MET A 32 1.05 7.81 -13.68
C MET A 32 -0.01 8.23 -12.64
N LYS A 33 0.23 7.96 -11.36
CA LYS A 33 -0.61 8.39 -10.24
C LYS A 33 -0.82 9.90 -10.23
N LYS A 34 0.23 10.69 -10.53
CA LYS A 34 0.12 12.15 -10.65
C LYS A 34 -0.80 12.57 -11.81
N VAL A 35 -0.75 11.89 -12.95
CA VAL A 35 -1.68 12.14 -14.08
C VAL A 35 -3.11 11.79 -13.67
N PHE A 36 -3.35 10.61 -13.11
CA PHE A 36 -4.68 10.16 -12.73
C PHE A 36 -5.31 10.94 -11.58
N THR A 37 -4.50 11.54 -10.71
CA THR A 37 -5.01 12.37 -9.60
C THR A 37 -5.21 13.83 -9.99
N ASN A 38 -4.65 14.28 -11.13
CA ASN A 38 -4.72 15.67 -11.58
C ASN A 38 -6.18 16.10 -11.90
N PRO A 39 -6.68 17.20 -11.32
CA PRO A 39 -8.04 17.69 -11.57
C PRO A 39 -8.35 17.98 -13.04
N LEU A 40 -7.38 18.48 -13.82
CA LEU A 40 -7.55 18.75 -15.25
C LEU A 40 -7.67 17.46 -16.05
N ALA A 41 -6.83 16.47 -15.77
CA ALA A 41 -6.91 15.16 -16.43
C ALA A 41 -8.26 14.48 -16.12
N LYS A 42 -8.71 14.53 -14.87
CA LYS A 42 -10.05 14.06 -14.47
C LYS A 42 -11.15 14.83 -15.19
N TRP A 43 -11.01 16.14 -15.33
CA TRP A 43 -11.97 16.97 -16.03
C TRP A 43 -12.10 16.56 -17.49
N PHE A 44 -11.00 16.41 -18.23
CA PHE A 44 -11.02 15.92 -19.61
C PHE A 44 -11.62 14.51 -19.72
N PHE A 45 -11.24 13.59 -18.82
CA PHE A 45 -11.77 12.23 -18.83
C PHE A 45 -13.29 12.18 -18.60
N ARG A 46 -13.85 13.10 -17.80
CA ARG A 46 -15.30 13.20 -17.59
C ARG A 46 -16.08 13.57 -18.84
N TRP A 47 -15.46 14.23 -19.81
CA TRP A 47 -16.08 14.59 -21.09
C TRP A 47 -15.96 13.48 -22.14
N LEU A 48 -15.17 12.45 -21.87
CA LEU A 48 -15.00 11.34 -22.78
C LEU A 48 -16.26 10.45 -22.74
N HIS A 49 -16.83 10.15 -23.91
CA HIS A 49 -17.98 9.24 -23.99
C HIS A 49 -17.62 7.88 -23.34
N PRO A 50 -18.52 7.25 -22.57
CA PRO A 50 -18.25 6.01 -21.85
C PRO A 50 -17.66 4.91 -22.73
N ASP A 51 -18.12 4.76 -23.97
CA ASP A 51 -17.58 3.76 -24.90
C ASP A 51 -16.07 3.91 -25.14
N TRP A 52 -15.58 5.15 -25.23
CA TRP A 52 -14.16 5.41 -25.40
C TRP A 52 -13.42 5.42 -24.06
N GLY A 53 -14.05 5.96 -23.02
CA GLY A 53 -13.47 6.03 -21.68
C GLY A 53 -13.24 4.67 -21.05
N VAL A 54 -14.21 3.76 -21.16
CA VAL A 54 -14.13 2.40 -20.63
C VAL A 54 -13.09 1.59 -21.40
N THR A 55 -13.09 1.64 -22.73
CA THR A 55 -12.07 0.92 -23.53
C THR A 55 -10.66 1.43 -23.23
N LEU A 56 -10.46 2.75 -23.12
CA LEU A 56 -9.17 3.33 -22.74
C LEU A 56 -8.74 2.87 -21.34
N ALA A 57 -9.65 2.88 -20.36
CA ALA A 57 -9.36 2.45 -19.00
C ALA A 57 -8.99 0.95 -18.94
N GLN A 58 -9.70 0.10 -19.67
CA GLN A 58 -9.41 -1.33 -19.78
C GLN A 58 -8.03 -1.57 -20.41
N TYR A 59 -7.71 -0.88 -21.51
CA TYR A 59 -6.40 -0.98 -22.16
C TYR A 59 -5.26 -0.63 -21.20
N LEU A 60 -5.37 0.48 -20.48
CA LEU A 60 -4.36 0.92 -19.51
C LEU A 60 -4.26 -0.03 -18.32
N SER A 61 -5.38 -0.60 -17.85
CA SER A 61 -5.40 -1.55 -16.73
C SER A 61 -4.68 -2.85 -17.07
N VAL A 62 -5.00 -3.46 -18.22
CA VAL A 62 -4.40 -4.73 -18.66
C VAL A 62 -2.90 -4.56 -18.90
N LYS A 63 -2.51 -3.49 -19.61
CA LYS A 63 -1.11 -3.25 -19.95
C LYS A 63 -0.26 -2.99 -18.70
N ASN A 64 -0.77 -2.25 -17.72
CA ASN A 64 -0.06 -2.05 -16.46
C ASN A 64 0.08 -3.34 -15.66
N LYS A 65 -0.97 -4.18 -15.60
CA LYS A 65 -0.93 -5.45 -14.87
C LYS A 65 0.07 -6.44 -15.46
N LEU A 66 0.23 -6.46 -16.79
CA LEU A 66 1.25 -7.28 -17.47
C LEU A 66 2.68 -6.81 -17.17
N ILE A 67 2.86 -5.52 -16.90
CA ILE A 67 4.17 -4.94 -16.60
C ILE A 67 4.52 -5.09 -15.11
N SER A 68 3.55 -4.93 -14.19
CA SER A 68 3.81 -4.97 -12.74
C SER A 68 3.59 -6.34 -12.08
N GLY A 69 2.78 -7.21 -12.69
CA GLY A 69 2.29 -8.44 -12.06
C GLY A 69 3.35 -9.51 -11.79
N GLU A 70 4.48 -9.50 -12.50
CA GLU A 70 5.58 -10.46 -12.26
C GLU A 70 6.65 -9.93 -11.30
N GLU A 71 6.81 -8.61 -11.20
CA GLU A 71 7.81 -7.96 -10.32
C GLU A 71 7.31 -7.82 -8.87
N ASP A 72 6.01 -7.64 -8.64
CA ASP A 72 5.44 -7.32 -7.31
C ASP A 72 5.35 -8.52 -6.33
N VAL A 73 5.52 -9.76 -6.82
CA VAL A 73 5.22 -10.98 -6.03
C VAL A 73 6.42 -11.52 -5.25
N LYS A 74 7.66 -11.12 -5.60
CA LYS A 74 8.85 -11.60 -4.89
C LYS A 74 9.25 -10.66 -3.77
N PHE A 75 9.27 -11.17 -2.55
CA PHE A 75 9.91 -10.50 -1.42
C PHE A 75 11.43 -10.64 -1.57
N GLU A 76 12.11 -9.58 -1.99
CA GLU A 76 13.57 -9.57 -2.22
C GLU A 76 14.38 -9.22 -0.96
N GLY A 77 13.77 -9.38 0.22
CA GLY A 77 14.36 -9.07 1.52
C GLY A 77 14.03 -7.67 2.03
N GLU A 78 14.09 -7.48 3.36
CA GLU A 78 13.68 -6.23 4.04
C GLU A 78 14.38 -4.98 3.51
N GLU A 79 15.65 -5.09 3.12
CA GLU A 79 16.44 -3.97 2.61
C GLU A 79 15.98 -3.50 1.23
N ASN A 80 15.37 -4.38 0.42
CA ASN A 80 14.87 -4.06 -0.91
C ASN A 80 13.37 -3.67 -0.90
N GLU A 81 12.69 -3.82 0.24
CA GLU A 81 11.29 -3.47 0.39
C GLU A 81 11.08 -1.97 0.64
N TRP A 82 10.54 -1.27 -0.36
CA TRP A 82 10.37 0.19 -0.32
C TRP A 82 9.47 0.67 0.84
N LEU A 83 8.50 -0.15 1.26
CA LEU A 83 7.62 0.15 2.40
C LEU A 83 8.36 -0.01 3.73
N VAL A 84 9.23 -1.01 3.88
CA VAL A 84 10.08 -1.17 5.08
C VAL A 84 10.99 0.05 5.21
N GLN A 85 11.66 0.45 4.13
CA GLN A 85 12.50 1.65 4.12
C GLN A 85 11.70 2.93 4.42
N TYR A 86 10.48 3.05 3.91
CA TYR A 86 9.60 4.17 4.24
C TYR A 86 9.29 4.22 5.74
N CYS A 87 8.97 3.09 6.36
CA CYS A 87 8.68 3.02 7.78
C CYS A 87 9.91 3.39 8.63
N ARG A 88 11.09 2.83 8.30
CA ARG A 88 12.36 3.16 8.99
C ARG A 88 12.65 4.66 8.94
N ARG A 89 12.51 5.30 7.76
CA ARG A 89 12.66 6.77 7.64
C ARG A 89 11.63 7.56 8.43
N LYS A 90 10.42 7.05 8.61
CA LYS A 90 9.42 7.72 9.46
C LYS A 90 9.78 7.63 10.94
N LEU A 91 10.33 6.49 11.37
CA LEU A 91 10.81 6.28 12.74
C LEU A 91 11.98 7.17 13.14
N GLU A 92 12.79 7.67 12.19
CA GLU A 92 13.85 8.66 12.46
C GLU A 92 13.31 9.97 13.05
N THR A 93 12.03 10.28 12.81
CA THR A 93 11.43 11.58 13.20
C THR A 93 10.29 11.45 14.21
N THR A 94 9.54 10.35 14.17
CA THR A 94 8.37 10.15 15.03
C THR A 94 8.17 8.67 15.30
N HIS A 95 7.95 8.33 16.57
CA HIS A 95 7.66 6.96 16.97
C HIS A 95 6.25 6.53 16.55
N TYR A 96 6.16 5.31 16.03
CA TYR A 96 4.91 4.60 15.78
C TYR A 96 5.03 3.16 16.27
N ASP A 97 4.04 2.66 17.00
CA ASP A 97 4.03 1.24 17.40
C ASP A 97 3.75 0.34 16.20
N TYR A 98 2.84 0.75 15.31
CA TYR A 98 2.41 -0.06 14.18
C TYR A 98 2.31 0.74 12.87
N PHE A 99 2.87 0.17 11.80
CA PHE A 99 2.63 0.61 10.43
C PHE A 99 1.71 -0.41 9.76
N ILE A 100 0.57 0.02 9.23
CA ILE A 100 -0.36 -0.87 8.52
C ILE A 100 -0.51 -0.37 7.10
N PHE A 101 -0.03 -1.16 6.15
CA PHE A 101 -0.20 -0.91 4.72
C PHE A 101 -0.81 -2.12 4.03
N GLY A 102 -1.17 -1.94 2.76
CA GLY A 102 -1.50 -3.02 1.84
C GLY A 102 -0.70 -2.82 0.55
N HIS A 103 -1.41 -2.82 -0.58
CA HIS A 103 -0.88 -2.53 -1.92
C HIS A 103 0.05 -3.59 -2.51
N ARG A 104 0.96 -4.20 -1.72
CA ARG A 104 1.79 -5.30 -2.23
C ARG A 104 1.03 -6.61 -2.39
N HIS A 105 -0.15 -6.75 -1.78
CA HIS A 105 -0.90 -8.01 -1.76
C HIS A 105 -0.08 -9.20 -1.20
N LEU A 106 0.93 -8.89 -0.36
CA LEU A 106 1.81 -9.87 0.27
C LEU A 106 1.65 -9.73 1.79
N PRO A 107 1.13 -10.75 2.49
CA PRO A 107 0.99 -10.72 3.94
C PRO A 107 2.38 -10.73 4.58
N LEU A 108 2.75 -9.65 5.25
CA LEU A 108 4.05 -9.49 5.88
C LEU A 108 3.90 -8.92 7.29
N SER A 109 4.73 -9.40 8.20
CA SER A 109 4.90 -8.83 9.54
C SER A 109 6.39 -8.67 9.80
N VAL A 110 6.88 -7.45 9.67
CA VAL A 110 8.31 -7.11 9.76
C VAL A 110 8.56 -6.32 11.03
N SER A 111 9.52 -6.77 11.84
CA SER A 111 9.98 -5.99 12.99
C SER A 111 10.85 -4.83 12.52
N LEU A 112 10.56 -3.61 12.99
CA LEU A 112 11.31 -2.39 12.63
C LEU A 112 12.24 -1.93 13.77
N GLY A 113 12.54 -2.82 14.72
CA GLY A 113 13.32 -2.53 15.91
C GLY A 113 12.68 -3.15 17.15
N ALA A 114 12.91 -2.55 18.33
CA ALA A 114 12.41 -3.11 19.59
C ALA A 114 10.92 -2.81 19.86
N ALA A 115 10.38 -1.73 19.31
CA ALA A 115 9.07 -1.19 19.71
C ALA A 115 8.12 -0.86 18.55
N SER A 116 8.46 -1.26 17.33
CA SER A 116 7.69 -0.91 16.12
C SER A 116 7.59 -2.10 15.18
N THR A 117 6.40 -2.31 14.61
CA THR A 117 6.14 -3.39 13.67
C THR A 117 5.45 -2.87 12.42
N TYR A 118 5.91 -3.31 11.25
CA TYR A 118 5.25 -3.08 9.99
C TYR A 118 4.45 -4.31 9.59
N ILE A 119 3.16 -4.12 9.34
CA ILE A 119 2.26 -5.12 8.80
C ILE A 119 1.79 -4.69 7.42
N ASN A 120 2.01 -5.58 6.46
CA ASN A 120 1.42 -5.51 5.15
C ASN A 120 0.25 -6.48 5.09
N LEU A 121 -0.93 -5.96 4.82
CA LEU A 121 -2.11 -6.77 4.58
C LEU A 121 -1.93 -7.48 3.22
N GLY A 122 -2.29 -8.76 3.18
CA GLY A 122 -2.38 -9.50 1.93
C GLY A 122 -3.60 -9.07 1.12
N ASP A 123 -4.28 -10.04 0.53
CA ASP A 123 -5.45 -9.82 -0.30
C ASP A 123 -6.54 -10.85 -0.03
N TRP A 124 -7.74 -10.61 -0.55
CA TRP A 124 -8.92 -11.46 -0.39
C TRP A 124 -9.18 -12.33 -1.65
N ILE A 125 -8.13 -12.63 -2.40
CA ILE A 125 -8.16 -13.46 -3.62
C ILE A 125 -7.35 -14.74 -3.39
N HIS A 126 -6.16 -14.61 -2.82
CA HIS A 126 -5.23 -15.70 -2.56
C HIS A 126 -4.98 -15.90 -1.06
N HIS A 127 -4.79 -14.81 -0.31
CA HIS A 127 -4.25 -14.90 1.07
C HIS A 127 -5.32 -14.90 2.16
N TYR A 128 -6.45 -14.21 1.95
CA TYR A 128 -7.53 -14.01 2.92
C TYR A 128 -7.06 -13.51 4.29
N THR A 129 -6.12 -12.56 4.31
CA THR A 129 -5.53 -12.03 5.56
C THR A 129 -6.11 -10.70 6.01
N TYR A 130 -6.09 -10.49 7.33
CA TYR A 130 -6.59 -9.29 7.99
C TYR A 130 -5.81 -9.01 9.29
N GLY A 131 -5.73 -7.74 9.67
CA GLY A 131 -5.11 -7.31 10.93
C GLY A 131 -6.09 -7.30 12.09
N VAL A 132 -5.71 -7.84 13.24
CA VAL A 132 -6.50 -7.84 14.49
C VAL A 132 -5.72 -7.17 15.59
N PHE A 133 -6.29 -6.10 16.16
CA PHE A 133 -5.76 -5.44 17.35
C PHE A 133 -6.61 -5.85 18.56
N ASP A 134 -6.00 -6.51 19.54
CA ASP A 134 -6.68 -6.99 20.76
C ASP A 134 -6.75 -5.94 21.89
N GLY A 135 -6.28 -4.73 21.61
CA GLY A 135 -6.13 -3.64 22.58
C GLY A 135 -4.71 -3.49 23.14
N LYS A 136 -3.84 -4.48 22.96
CA LYS A 136 -2.42 -4.45 23.35
C LYS A 136 -1.50 -4.72 22.17
N ASN A 137 -1.78 -5.76 21.40
CA ASN A 137 -0.97 -6.24 20.29
C ASN A 137 -1.78 -6.31 19.00
N LEU A 138 -1.12 -5.97 17.90
CA LEU A 138 -1.64 -6.15 16.54
C LEU A 138 -1.03 -7.44 15.95
N ALA A 139 -1.88 -8.32 15.43
CA ALA A 139 -1.48 -9.54 14.75
C ALA A 139 -2.10 -9.62 13.36
N LEU A 140 -1.34 -10.12 12.39
CA LEU A 140 -1.86 -10.50 11.08
C LEU A 140 -2.44 -11.91 11.16
N LYS A 141 -3.70 -12.08 10.82
CA LYS A 141 -4.41 -13.36 10.83
C LYS A 141 -4.89 -13.73 9.43
N THR A 142 -5.09 -15.02 9.22
CA THR A 142 -5.72 -15.59 8.03
C THR A 142 -7.15 -15.97 8.38
N TYR A 143 -8.08 -15.75 7.45
CA TYR A 143 -9.43 -16.27 7.53
C TYR A 143 -9.42 -17.72 7.04
N GLU A 144 -9.90 -18.62 7.88
CA GLU A 144 -10.07 -20.04 7.57
C GLU A 144 -11.57 -20.33 7.60
N ASP A 145 -12.07 -20.99 6.55
CA ASP A 145 -13.47 -21.43 6.43
C ASP A 145 -13.78 -22.62 7.36
#